data_AF-A0A8J3G9J9-F1
#
_entry.id   AF-A0A8J3G9J9-F1
#
_cell.length_a   1.000
_cell.length_b   1.000
_cell.length_c   1.000
_cell.angle_alpha   90.00
_cell.angle_beta   90.00
_cell.angle_gamma   90.00
#
_symmetry.space_group_name_H-M   'P 1'
#
loop_
_entity.id
_entity.type
_entity.pdbx_description
1 polymer ?
#
loop_
_entity_poly.entity_id
_entity_poly.type
_entity_poly.pdbx_seq_one_letter_code
_entity_poly.pdbx_strand_id
1 'polypeptide(L)'
;MIVCEYATTCHDIPNVEEYLYQNPSVYFYLPFKKQPEELTPYLQVAEQRPFYKSFLKIYSQSYSAENYKLFEIAGMGFRKALEFLLKDYAIYLMPEQEEAIIKAALGNVININLKNFPTLVELAKRATWLGNDETHYLRRWEDKDISDLKRLIILTAHTIEQTEMIKQYLDEMPAPK
;
A
#
# COMPACT_ATOMS: atom_id res chain seq x y z
N MET A 1 -9.66 -18.01 -16.03
CA MET A 1 -10.48 -19.23 -16.08
C MET A 1 -9.56 -20.36 -16.47
N ILE A 2 -8.99 -21.06 -15.49
CA ILE A 2 -8.24 -22.28 -15.75
C ILE A 2 -9.24 -23.40 -15.52
N VAL A 3 -9.74 -23.99 -16.60
CA VAL A 3 -10.53 -25.21 -16.52
C VAL A 3 -9.51 -26.32 -16.36
N CYS A 4 -9.36 -26.84 -15.14
CA CYS A 4 -8.54 -28.02 -14.92
C CYS A 4 -9.44 -29.24 -15.16
N GLU A 5 -9.43 -29.75 -16.39
CA GLU A 5 -9.96 -31.08 -16.66
C GLU A 5 -9.00 -32.11 -16.06
N TYR A 6 -9.57 -33.05 -15.31
CA TYR A 6 -8.96 -34.28 -14.78
C TYR A 6 -8.04 -34.14 -13.56
N ALA A 7 -8.62 -34.30 -12.37
CA ALA A 7 -7.91 -34.86 -11.22
C ALA A 7 -8.87 -35.81 -10.46
N THR A 8 -8.65 -37.12 -10.60
CA THR A 8 -9.52 -38.21 -10.11
C THR A 8 -9.12 -38.74 -8.73
N THR A 9 -8.22 -38.09 -7.99
CA THR A 9 -7.81 -38.57 -6.65
C THR A 9 -7.49 -37.43 -5.68
N CYS A 10 -8.23 -37.36 -4.58
CA CYS A 10 -8.23 -36.28 -3.58
C CYS A 10 -6.99 -36.22 -2.65
N HIS A 11 -5.80 -36.65 -3.06
CA HIS A 11 -4.64 -36.74 -2.13
C HIS A 11 -3.61 -35.60 -2.21
N ASP A 12 -3.75 -34.64 -3.12
CA ASP A 12 -2.77 -33.54 -3.28
C ASP A 12 -3.42 -32.13 -3.23
N ILE A 13 -4.32 -31.87 -2.28
CA ILE A 13 -4.86 -30.51 -2.07
C ILE A 13 -4.32 -29.95 -0.75
N PRO A 14 -3.41 -28.95 -0.77
CA PRO A 14 -2.93 -28.29 0.44
C PRO A 14 -4.05 -27.48 1.09
N ASN A 15 -4.26 -27.69 2.39
CA ASN A 15 -5.08 -26.94 3.36
C ASN A 15 -5.95 -25.81 2.77
N VAL A 16 -7.25 -26.09 2.61
CA VAL A 16 -8.26 -25.10 2.25
C VAL A 16 -9.41 -25.17 3.25
N GLU A 17 -9.44 -24.25 4.21
CA GLU A 17 -10.61 -24.02 5.08
C GLU A 17 -11.20 -22.64 4.76
N GLU A 18 -12.26 -22.62 3.94
CA GLU A 18 -13.56 -21.98 4.19
C GLU A 18 -14.40 -22.01 2.89
N TYR A 19 -15.51 -22.76 2.89
CA TYR A 19 -16.37 -23.02 1.72
C TYR A 19 -17.62 -22.15 1.74
N LEU A 20 -17.85 -21.34 0.70
CA LEU A 20 -19.15 -20.68 0.49
C LEU A 20 -20.05 -21.55 -0.39
N TYR A 21 -21.08 -22.13 0.22
CA TYR A 21 -22.09 -22.97 -0.41
C TYR A 21 -23.11 -22.14 -1.20
N GLN A 22 -23.06 -22.17 -2.53
CA GLN A 22 -24.24 -22.00 -3.39
C GLN A 22 -24.10 -22.88 -4.66
N ASN A 23 -25.01 -23.87 -4.76
CA ASN A 23 -25.15 -24.95 -5.76
C ASN A 23 -24.29 -26.23 -5.59
N PRO A 24 -24.92 -27.43 -5.52
CA PRO A 24 -24.25 -28.71 -5.20
C PRO A 24 -23.37 -29.31 -6.31
N SER A 25 -23.10 -28.60 -7.40
CA SER A 25 -22.38 -29.17 -8.56
C SER A 25 -21.20 -28.33 -9.06
N VAL A 26 -20.88 -27.20 -8.43
CA VAL A 26 -19.77 -26.33 -8.84
C VAL A 26 -19.02 -25.84 -7.60
N TYR A 27 -17.83 -26.40 -7.36
CA TYR A 27 -16.90 -25.87 -6.36
C TYR A 27 -16.16 -24.69 -6.97
N PHE A 28 -16.49 -23.47 -6.54
CA PHE A 28 -15.70 -22.30 -6.86
C PHE A 28 -14.51 -22.23 -5.90
N TYR A 29 -13.32 -22.59 -6.37
CA TYR A 29 -12.09 -22.24 -5.69
C TYR A 29 -11.90 -20.73 -5.80
N LEU A 30 -12.21 -20.00 -4.74
CA LEU A 30 -11.61 -18.69 -4.55
C LEU A 30 -10.16 -18.95 -4.11
N PRO A 31 -9.14 -18.65 -4.93
CA PRO A 31 -7.78 -18.68 -4.42
C PRO A 31 -7.75 -17.73 -3.22
N PHE A 32 -7.39 -18.23 -2.04
CA PHE A 32 -7.16 -17.39 -0.87
C PHE A 32 -6.15 -16.34 -1.32
N LYS A 33 -6.62 -15.10 -1.48
CA LYS A 33 -5.79 -14.05 -2.05
C LYS A 33 -4.78 -13.71 -0.96
N LYS A 34 -3.59 -14.32 -1.03
CA LYS A 34 -2.53 -14.10 -0.04
C LYS A 34 -2.33 -12.60 0.09
N GLN A 35 -2.72 -12.03 1.23
CA GLN A 35 -2.48 -10.62 1.50
C GLN A 35 -0.97 -10.45 1.68
N PRO A 36 -0.40 -9.34 1.20
CA PRO A 36 1.01 -9.04 1.42
C PRO A 36 1.26 -8.91 2.93
N GLU A 37 2.15 -9.77 3.46
CA GLU A 37 2.47 -9.84 4.90
C GLU A 37 2.96 -8.48 5.45
N GLU A 38 3.65 -7.71 4.60
CA GLU A 38 4.12 -6.34 4.87
C GLU A 38 3.01 -5.31 5.15
N LEU A 39 1.74 -5.62 4.82
CA LEU A 39 0.61 -4.75 5.15
C LEU A 39 -0.04 -5.04 6.51
N THR A 40 0.31 -6.14 7.17
CA THR A 40 -0.30 -6.58 8.44
C THR A 40 -0.34 -5.47 9.50
N PRO A 41 0.75 -4.70 9.75
CA PRO A 41 0.74 -3.66 10.77
C PRO A 41 -0.31 -2.57 10.50
N TYR A 42 -0.47 -2.17 9.24
CA TYR A 42 -1.39 -1.09 8.87
C TYR A 42 -2.85 -1.55 8.84
N LEU A 43 -3.10 -2.82 8.51
CA LEU A 43 -4.43 -3.41 8.57
C LEU A 43 -4.98 -3.40 10.00
N GLN A 44 -4.12 -3.64 11.00
CA GLN A 44 -4.51 -3.65 12.41
C GLN A 44 -4.91 -2.27 12.94
N VAL A 45 -4.36 -1.19 12.37
CA VAL A 45 -4.62 0.20 12.81
C VAL A 45 -5.54 0.99 11.87
N ALA A 46 -6.01 0.39 10.76
CA ALA A 46 -6.74 1.08 9.71
C ALA A 46 -8.11 1.64 10.16
N GLU A 47 -8.68 1.10 11.23
CA GLU A 47 -9.91 1.61 11.83
C GLU A 47 -9.66 2.93 12.57
N GLN A 48 -8.60 3.00 13.37
CA GLN A 48 -8.22 4.20 14.11
C GLN A 48 -7.55 5.24 13.21
N ARG A 49 -6.90 4.80 12.13
CA ARG A 49 -6.13 5.63 11.19
C ARG A 49 -6.69 5.49 9.78
N PRO A 50 -7.83 6.16 9.48
CA PRO A 50 -8.56 5.97 8.23
C PRO A 50 -7.79 6.40 6.99
N PHE A 51 -6.72 7.20 7.13
CA PHE A 51 -5.82 7.58 6.03
C PHE A 51 -5.08 6.39 5.39
N TYR A 52 -5.07 5.20 6.02
CA TYR A 52 -4.54 3.98 5.38
C TYR A 52 -5.53 3.26 4.46
N LYS A 53 -6.84 3.55 4.51
CA LYS A 53 -7.87 2.74 3.82
C LYS A 53 -7.65 2.66 2.30
N SER A 54 -7.45 3.81 1.66
CA SER A 54 -7.23 3.89 0.21
C SER A 54 -5.90 3.24 -0.19
N PHE A 55 -4.84 3.54 0.59
CA PHE A 55 -3.51 2.95 0.42
C PHE A 55 -3.57 1.41 0.44
N LEU A 56 -4.12 0.83 1.50
CA LEU A 56 -4.25 -0.62 1.68
C LEU A 56 -4.98 -1.27 0.50
N LYS A 57 -6.12 -0.70 0.10
CA LYS A 57 -6.92 -1.21 -1.02
C LYS A 57 -6.11 -1.23 -2.33
N ILE A 58 -5.47 -0.11 -2.68
CA ILE A 58 -4.73 0.01 -3.94
C ILE A 58 -3.48 -0.85 -3.93
N TYR A 59 -2.76 -0.89 -2.80
CA TYR A 59 -1.57 -1.71 -2.65
C TYR A 59 -1.89 -3.20 -2.81
N SER A 60 -2.92 -3.71 -2.12
CA SER A 60 -3.32 -5.13 -2.25
C SER A 60 -3.77 -5.49 -3.68
N GLN A 61 -4.42 -4.57 -4.40
CA GLN A 61 -4.75 -4.77 -5.81
C GLN A 61 -3.50 -4.83 -6.70
N SER A 62 -2.53 -3.94 -6.45
CA SER A 62 -1.26 -3.88 -7.18
C SER A 62 -0.41 -5.13 -6.93
N TYR A 63 -0.34 -5.57 -5.67
CA TYR A 63 0.28 -6.84 -5.27
C TYR A 63 -0.35 -8.05 -5.95
N SER A 64 -1.68 -8.02 -6.14
CA SER A 64 -2.36 -9.08 -6.89
C SER A 64 -1.92 -9.10 -8.35
N ALA A 65 -1.82 -7.94 -9.00
CA ALA A 65 -1.33 -7.83 -10.37
C ALA A 65 0.11 -8.32 -10.51
N GLU A 66 0.97 -7.99 -9.54
CA GLU A 66 2.34 -8.49 -9.44
C GLU A 66 2.39 -10.03 -9.37
N ASN A 67 1.54 -10.65 -8.55
CA ASN A 67 1.44 -12.12 -8.45
C ASN A 67 0.99 -12.78 -9.76
N TYR A 68 0.22 -12.07 -10.59
CA TYR A 68 -0.14 -12.48 -11.95
C TYR A 68 0.92 -12.12 -13.00
N LYS A 69 2.10 -11.63 -12.59
CA LYS A 69 3.20 -11.19 -13.46
C LYS A 69 2.84 -10.02 -14.38
N LEU A 70 1.83 -9.22 -14.00
CA LEU A 70 1.40 -8.03 -14.71
C LEU A 70 2.21 -6.81 -14.23
N PHE A 71 3.53 -6.84 -14.38
CA PHE A 71 4.44 -5.88 -13.75
C PHE A 71 4.19 -4.43 -14.17
N GLU A 72 3.93 -4.19 -15.46
CA GLU A 72 3.58 -2.86 -15.98
C GLU A 72 2.34 -2.26 -15.29
N ILE A 73 1.36 -3.10 -14.93
CA ILE A 73 0.15 -2.65 -14.21
C ILE A 73 0.41 -2.52 -12.71
N ALA A 74 1.18 -3.44 -12.15
CA ALA A 74 1.52 -3.45 -10.73
C ALA A 74 2.35 -2.21 -10.35
N GLY A 75 3.36 -1.85 -11.15
CA GLY A 75 4.20 -0.67 -10.92
C GLY A 75 3.40 0.63 -10.87
N MET A 76 2.54 0.86 -11.87
CA MET A 76 1.61 1.99 -11.88
C MET A 76 0.67 1.99 -10.66
N GLY A 77 0.20 0.80 -10.27
CA GLY A 77 -0.65 0.61 -9.09
C GLY A 77 0.06 0.99 -7.78
N PHE A 78 1.30 0.55 -7.60
CA PHE A 78 2.10 0.92 -6.42
C PHE A 78 2.40 2.42 -6.38
N ARG A 79 2.68 3.05 -7.53
CA ARG A 79 2.84 4.51 -7.61
C ARG A 79 1.55 5.24 -7.19
N LYS A 80 0.38 4.72 -7.54
CA LYS A 80 -0.92 5.24 -7.09
C LYS A 80 -1.11 5.02 -5.59
N ALA A 81 -0.76 3.86 -5.06
CA ALA A 81 -0.86 3.57 -3.62
C ALA A 81 -0.05 4.58 -2.79
N LEU A 82 1.18 4.90 -3.22
CA LEU A 82 2.02 5.92 -2.58
C LEU A 82 1.36 7.30 -2.54
N GLU A 83 0.70 7.70 -3.64
CA GLU A 83 0.03 9.00 -3.70
C GLU A 83 -1.10 9.11 -2.68
N PHE A 84 -1.95 8.08 -2.60
CA PHE A 84 -3.04 8.04 -1.64
C PHE A 84 -2.52 8.01 -0.21
N LEU A 85 -1.48 7.23 0.08
CA LEU A 85 -0.86 7.21 1.41
C LEU A 85 -0.43 8.62 1.87
N LEU A 86 0.33 9.32 1.03
CA LEU A 86 0.91 10.62 1.40
C LEU A 86 -0.12 11.75 1.39
N LYS A 87 -1.05 11.76 0.43
CA LYS A 87 -2.10 12.79 0.38
C LYS A 87 -3.11 12.60 1.50
N ASP A 88 -3.59 11.38 1.75
CA ASP A 88 -4.56 11.12 2.82
C ASP A 88 -3.93 11.44 4.19
N TYR A 89 -2.63 11.14 4.38
CA TYR A 89 -1.91 11.54 5.59
C TYR A 89 -1.73 13.07 5.71
N ALA A 90 -1.40 13.76 4.61
CA ALA A 90 -1.32 15.22 4.62
C ALA A 90 -2.66 15.90 4.94
N ILE A 91 -3.77 15.35 4.43
CA ILE A 91 -5.14 15.80 4.72
C ILE A 91 -5.47 15.54 6.20
N TYR A 92 -5.09 14.38 6.74
CA TYR A 92 -5.26 14.08 8.16
C TYR A 92 -4.56 15.12 9.06
N LEU A 93 -3.37 15.58 8.66
CA LEU A 93 -2.62 16.60 9.41
C LEU A 93 -3.17 18.02 9.24
N MET A 94 -3.76 18.34 8.08
CA MET A 94 -4.29 19.67 7.75
C MET A 94 -5.65 19.55 7.04
N PRO A 95 -6.73 19.21 7.77
CA PRO A 95 -8.05 19.00 7.17
C PRO A 95 -8.58 20.24 6.45
N GLU A 96 -8.21 21.43 6.90
CA GLU A 96 -8.60 22.71 6.30
C GLU A 96 -8.01 22.95 4.90
N GLN A 97 -6.98 22.20 4.52
CA GLN A 97 -6.29 22.30 3.22
C GLN A 97 -6.67 21.16 2.26
N GLU A 98 -7.68 20.35 2.58
CA GLU A 98 -8.06 19.15 1.82
C GLU A 98 -8.17 19.41 0.31
N GLU A 99 -8.97 20.40 -0.08
CA GLU A 99 -9.20 20.71 -1.50
C GLU A 99 -7.91 21.11 -2.23
N ALA A 100 -7.02 21.84 -1.54
CA ALA A 100 -5.73 22.25 -2.08
C ALA A 100 -4.79 21.06 -2.23
N ILE A 101 -4.74 20.16 -1.24
CA ILE A 101 -3.88 18.95 -1.24
C ILE A 101 -4.30 17.98 -2.35
N ILE A 102 -5.62 17.79 -2.55
CA ILE A 102 -6.15 16.91 -3.60
C ILE A 102 -5.68 17.37 -4.99
N LYS A 103 -5.76 18.68 -5.27
CA LYS A 103 -5.41 19.28 -6.55
C LYS A 103 -3.90 19.41 -6.77
N ALA A 104 -3.11 19.44 -5.70
CA ALA A 104 -1.67 19.61 -5.79
C ALA A 104 -0.97 18.37 -6.38
N ALA A 105 0.11 18.61 -7.10
CA ALA A 105 1.04 17.55 -7.51
C ALA A 105 1.68 16.91 -6.26
N LEU A 106 1.87 15.59 -6.27
CA LEU A 106 2.40 14.85 -5.11
C LEU A 106 3.73 15.44 -4.58
N GLY A 107 4.64 15.84 -5.48
CA GLY A 107 5.90 16.47 -5.09
C GLY A 107 5.72 17.76 -4.29
N ASN A 108 4.68 18.56 -4.57
CA ASN A 108 4.37 19.77 -3.81
C ASN A 108 3.83 19.42 -2.42
N VAL A 109 2.93 18.43 -2.34
CA VAL A 109 2.40 17.94 -1.05
C VAL A 109 3.54 17.47 -0.15
N ILE A 110 4.48 16.69 -0.69
CA ILE A 110 5.67 16.24 0.06
C ILE A 110 6.51 17.42 0.57
N ASN A 111 6.81 18.40 -0.29
CA ASN A 111 7.72 19.49 0.06
C ASN A 111 7.10 20.58 0.93
N ILE A 112 5.78 20.76 0.87
CA ILE A 112 5.08 21.86 1.56
C ILE A 112 4.34 21.35 2.78
N ASN A 113 3.48 20.36 2.60
CA ASN A 113 2.57 19.86 3.64
C ASN A 113 3.29 18.92 4.61
N LEU A 114 4.24 18.11 4.14
CA LEU A 114 4.99 17.16 4.97
C LEU A 114 6.36 17.69 5.44
N LYS A 115 6.66 18.97 5.21
CA LYS A 115 7.99 19.57 5.44
C LYS A 115 8.55 19.41 6.86
N ASN A 116 7.67 19.28 7.86
CA ASN A 116 8.05 19.15 9.26
C ASN A 116 8.52 17.71 9.63
N PHE A 117 8.44 16.77 8.68
CA PHE A 117 8.85 15.37 8.86
C PHE A 117 10.02 15.05 7.91
N PRO A 118 11.25 15.48 8.21
CA PRO A 118 12.36 15.45 7.25
C PRO A 118 12.67 14.04 6.74
N THR A 119 12.65 13.02 7.62
CA THR A 119 12.87 11.62 7.25
C THR A 119 11.77 11.12 6.29
N LEU A 120 10.51 11.43 6.60
CA LEU A 120 9.37 11.07 5.75
C LEU A 120 9.49 11.71 4.37
N VAL A 121 9.85 12.99 4.31
CA VAL A 121 10.03 13.74 3.06
C VAL A 121 11.09 13.08 2.16
N GLU A 122 12.23 12.70 2.72
CA GLU A 122 13.32 12.11 1.95
C GLU A 122 12.98 10.71 1.42
N LEU A 123 12.25 9.90 2.19
CA LEU A 123 11.74 8.60 1.73
C LEU A 123 10.67 8.78 0.65
N ALA A 124 9.70 9.67 0.89
CA ALA A 124 8.60 9.96 -0.03
C ALA A 124 9.10 10.48 -1.39
N LYS A 125 10.15 11.32 -1.41
CA LYS A 125 10.80 11.77 -2.65
C LYS A 125 11.37 10.60 -3.45
N ARG A 126 12.16 9.73 -2.81
CA ARG A 126 12.76 8.55 -3.48
C ARG A 126 11.69 7.61 -4.01
N ALA A 127 10.66 7.33 -3.21
CA ALA A 127 9.51 6.52 -3.61
C ALA A 127 8.78 7.16 -4.81
N THR A 128 8.63 8.48 -4.82
CA THR A 128 8.01 9.22 -5.93
C THR A 128 8.85 9.15 -7.19
N TRP A 129 10.18 9.34 -7.09
CA TRP A 129 11.08 9.26 -8.24
C TRP A 129 11.05 7.87 -8.88
N LEU A 130 11.19 6.82 -8.06
CA LEU A 130 11.16 5.46 -8.56
C LEU A 130 9.78 5.06 -9.07
N GLY A 131 8.70 5.45 -8.40
CA GLY A 131 7.35 5.17 -8.90
C GLY A 131 7.00 5.96 -10.17
N ASN A 132 7.65 7.09 -10.44
CA ASN A 132 7.51 7.77 -11.73
C ASN A 132 8.15 6.95 -12.87
N ASP A 133 9.23 6.21 -12.60
CA ASP A 133 9.84 5.31 -13.60
C ASP A 133 8.92 4.14 -13.99
N GLU A 134 7.94 3.80 -13.15
CA GLU A 134 6.90 2.80 -13.45
C GLU A 134 5.73 3.36 -14.29
N THR A 135 5.72 4.65 -14.60
CA THR A 135 4.60 5.31 -15.31
C THR A 135 5.02 6.18 -16.48
N HIS A 136 6.27 6.65 -16.50
CA HIS A 136 6.82 7.49 -17.56
C HIS A 136 7.59 6.65 -18.59
N TYR A 137 7.69 7.19 -19.80
CA TYR A 137 8.37 6.53 -20.92
C TYR A 137 9.87 6.29 -20.67
N LEU A 138 10.54 7.22 -19.99
CA LEU A 138 11.96 7.12 -19.66
C LEU A 138 12.13 6.74 -18.20
N ARG A 139 12.79 5.61 -17.94
CA ARG A 139 13.28 5.24 -16.61
C ARG A 139 14.58 5.97 -16.32
N ARG A 140 14.75 6.44 -15.09
CA ARG A 140 15.97 7.13 -14.64
C ARG A 140 16.85 6.24 -13.76
N TRP A 141 16.23 5.34 -13.00
CA TRP A 141 16.86 4.41 -12.07
C TRP A 141 16.81 3.00 -12.65
N GLU A 142 17.60 2.75 -13.70
CA GLU A 142 17.61 1.48 -14.44
C GLU A 142 18.09 0.28 -13.61
N ASP A 143 18.82 0.53 -12.52
CA ASP A 143 19.33 -0.48 -11.59
C ASP A 143 18.37 -0.74 -10.39
N LYS A 144 17.11 -0.29 -10.51
CA LYS A 144 16.05 -0.46 -9.51
C LYS A 144 14.80 -1.04 -10.15
N ASP A 145 14.05 -1.81 -9.36
CA ASP A 145 12.85 -2.50 -9.81
C ASP A 145 11.60 -2.23 -8.94
N ILE A 146 10.51 -2.92 -9.26
CA ILE A 146 9.26 -2.85 -8.51
C ILE A 146 9.41 -3.26 -7.04
N SER A 147 10.36 -4.14 -6.73
CA SER A 147 10.66 -4.56 -5.36
C SER A 147 11.30 -3.43 -4.57
N ASP A 148 12.19 -2.65 -5.18
CA ASP A 148 12.75 -1.43 -4.59
C ASP A 148 11.66 -0.38 -4.31
N LEU A 149 10.73 -0.21 -5.25
CA LEU A 149 9.59 0.70 -5.08
C LEU A 149 8.74 0.27 -3.88
N LYS A 150 8.38 -1.01 -3.79
CA LYS A 150 7.61 -1.55 -2.66
C LYS A 150 8.33 -1.32 -1.33
N ARG A 151 9.64 -1.59 -1.26
CA ARG A 151 10.45 -1.33 -0.06
C ARG A 151 10.38 0.14 0.35
N LEU A 152 10.53 1.08 -0.59
CA LEU A 152 10.45 2.51 -0.31
C LEU A 152 9.06 2.94 0.17
N ILE A 153 7.99 2.39 -0.42
CA ILE A 153 6.61 2.67 0.01
C ILE A 153 6.38 2.15 1.43
N ILE A 154 6.81 0.93 1.74
CA ILE A 154 6.65 0.35 3.08
C ILE A 154 7.49 1.09 4.12
N LEU A 155 8.72 1.51 3.80
CA LEU A 155 9.52 2.37 4.68
C LEU A 155 8.83 3.73 4.94
N THR A 156 8.19 4.30 3.91
CA THR A 156 7.41 5.53 4.03
C THR A 156 6.23 5.33 4.99
N ALA A 157 5.46 4.26 4.82
CA ALA A 157 4.33 3.92 5.70
C ALA A 157 4.78 3.63 7.14
N HIS A 158 5.89 2.90 7.35
CA HIS A 158 6.46 2.69 8.68
C HIS A 158 6.85 4.00 9.36
N THR A 159 7.40 4.95 8.61
CA THR A 159 7.81 6.25 9.15
C THR A 159 6.59 7.07 9.61
N ILE A 160 5.48 7.01 8.85
CA ILE A 160 4.20 7.62 9.25
C ILE A 160 3.71 6.97 10.54
N GLU A 161 3.66 5.63 10.57
CA GLU A 161 3.19 4.87 11.73
C GLU A 161 3.99 5.17 13.00
N GLN A 162 5.32 5.18 12.89
CA GLN A 162 6.22 5.55 13.98
C GLN A 162 5.97 6.97 14.49
N THR A 163 5.76 7.93 13.57
CA THR A 163 5.48 9.32 13.93
C THR A 163 4.21 9.46 14.76
N GLU A 164 3.13 8.79 14.34
CA GLU A 164 1.86 8.80 15.05
C GLU A 164 1.92 8.08 16.40
N MET A 165 2.65 6.95 16.48
CA MET A 165 2.90 6.27 17.76
C MET A 165 3.68 7.14 18.74
N ILE A 166 4.72 7.83 18.28
CA ILE A 166 5.50 8.77 19.10
C ILE A 166 4.60 9.88 19.63
N LYS A 167 3.80 10.49 18.75
CA LYS A 167 2.85 11.55 19.13
C LYS A 167 1.88 11.08 20.20
N GLN A 168 1.27 9.92 20.00
CA GLN A 168 0.36 9.32 20.98
C GLN A 168 1.03 9.14 22.35
N TYR A 169 2.26 8.61 22.38
CA TYR A 169 2.96 8.39 23.65
C TYR A 169 3.33 9.70 24.37
N LEU A 170 3.73 10.73 23.61
CA LEU A 170 4.03 12.05 24.19
C LEU A 170 2.78 12.74 24.75
N ASP A 171 1.62 12.52 24.14
CA ASP A 171 0.33 13.04 24.62
C ASP A 171 -0.14 12.28 25.88
N GLU A 172 0.06 10.97 25.93
CA GLU A 172 -0.29 10.10 27.07
C GLU A 172 0.64 10.29 28.28
N MET A 173 1.91 10.66 28.05
CA MET A 173 2.93 10.85 29.08
C MET A 173 3.61 12.22 28.95
N PRO A 174 2.94 13.32 29.34
CA PRO A 174 3.52 14.65 29.30
C PRO A 174 4.66 14.79 30.31
N ALA A 175 5.57 15.74 30.06
CA ALA A 175 6.68 16.01 30.96
C ALA A 175 6.19 16.31 32.40
N PRO A 176 6.86 15.80 33.44
CA PRO A 176 6.50 16.12 34.82
C PRO A 176 6.57 17.63 35.04
N LYS A 177 5.58 18.15 35.78
CA LYS A 177 5.50 19.56 36.18
C LYS A 177 6.53 19.92 37.24
#